data_AF-A0AAJ1XBI5-F1
#
_entry.id   AF-A0AAJ1XBI5-F1
#
_cell.length_a   1.000
_cell.length_b   1.000
_cell.length_c   1.000
_cell.angle_alpha   90.00
_cell.angle_beta   90.00
_cell.angle_gamma   90.00
#
_symmetry.space_group_name_H-M   'P 1'
#
loop_
_entity.id
_entity.type
_entity.pdbx_description
1 polymer ?
#
loop_
_entity_poly.entity_id
_entity_poly.type
_entity_poly.pdbx_seq_one_letter_code
_entity_poly.pdbx_strand_id
1 'polypeptide(L)'
;MNLEIYKSVMRWTIEKSYPDYLWNSIFKRIASKGLIINDGRRSKTEGILDLTVFKDNTQKLKCLFDNLNSIVKNCEEFEYDRGYRYSTLYKYKQINRDKLEGLIQCGKMIPFTEDDQPNDMLITHIAYPTVKYDNNKIYLKFSLELRSKLEDQRNLKHTILTVINLDNKTIEVRQDIIPLEYKLNEKAYVSNVKSVRSWLETQLEVHVEEIDLQAIT
;
A
#
# COMPACT_ATOMS: atom_id res chain seq x y z
N MET A 1 -16.88 3.54 3.52
CA MET A 1 -17.11 2.29 2.75
C MET A 1 -17.23 1.13 3.74
N ASN A 2 -18.08 0.14 3.48
CA ASN A 2 -18.23 -1.04 4.35
C ASN A 2 -16.95 -1.92 4.31
N LEU A 3 -16.56 -2.50 5.44
CA LEU A 3 -15.41 -3.40 5.58
C LEU A 3 -15.42 -4.57 4.59
N GLU A 4 -16.57 -5.18 4.33
CA GLU A 4 -16.68 -6.32 3.41
C GLU A 4 -16.42 -5.92 1.95
N ILE A 5 -16.82 -4.70 1.57
CA ILE A 5 -16.47 -4.14 0.26
C ILE A 5 -14.95 -3.89 0.19
N TYR A 6 -14.36 -3.31 1.24
CA TYR A 6 -12.91 -3.08 1.31
C TYR A 6 -12.12 -4.40 1.21
N LYS A 7 -12.51 -5.42 1.98
CA LYS A 7 -11.94 -6.77 1.94
C LYS A 7 -11.99 -7.36 0.53
N SER A 8 -13.15 -7.24 -0.12
CA SER A 8 -13.34 -7.71 -1.50
C SER A 8 -12.40 -7.00 -2.49
N VAL A 9 -12.26 -5.68 -2.40
CA VAL A 9 -11.35 -4.89 -3.23
C VAL A 9 -9.89 -5.26 -2.97
N MET A 10 -9.48 -5.39 -1.70
CA MET A 10 -8.11 -5.77 -1.35
C MET A 10 -7.76 -7.18 -1.87
N ARG A 11 -8.64 -8.16 -1.65
CA ARG A 11 -8.44 -9.53 -2.17
C ARG A 11 -8.29 -9.51 -3.68
N TRP A 12 -9.21 -8.84 -4.36
CA TRP A 12 -9.19 -8.71 -5.82
C TRP A 12 -7.91 -8.03 -6.34
N THR A 13 -7.43 -7.01 -5.61
CA THR A 13 -6.19 -6.31 -5.95
C THR A 13 -4.99 -7.26 -5.92
N ILE A 14 -4.88 -8.10 -4.88
CA ILE A 14 -3.84 -9.11 -4.77
C ILE A 14 -3.98 -10.13 -5.90
N GLU A 15 -5.19 -10.65 -6.12
CA GLU A 15 -5.48 -11.63 -7.17
C GLU A 15 -5.08 -11.16 -8.57
N LYS A 16 -5.30 -9.88 -8.87
CA LYS A 16 -5.07 -9.32 -10.21
C LYS A 16 -3.73 -8.67 -10.43
N SER A 17 -3.16 -8.04 -9.42
CA SER A 17 -1.96 -7.20 -9.60
C SER A 17 -0.70 -7.81 -9.03
N TYR A 18 -0.81 -8.71 -8.03
CA TYR A 18 0.37 -9.18 -7.33
C TYR A 18 0.88 -10.45 -8.01
N PRO A 19 2.16 -10.51 -8.43
CA PRO A 19 2.76 -11.75 -8.89
C PRO A 19 2.89 -12.76 -7.75
N ASP A 20 2.93 -14.06 -8.07
CA ASP A 20 2.91 -15.18 -7.10
C ASP A 20 3.92 -15.05 -5.95
N TYR A 21 5.10 -14.48 -6.20
CA TYR A 21 6.11 -14.31 -5.16
C TYR A 21 5.66 -13.34 -4.05
N LEU A 22 4.84 -12.33 -4.36
CA LEU A 22 4.26 -11.44 -3.35
C LEU A 22 3.20 -12.15 -2.52
N TRP A 23 2.42 -13.06 -3.10
CA TRP A 23 1.45 -13.87 -2.36
C TRP A 23 2.17 -14.74 -1.33
N ASN A 24 3.23 -15.42 -1.78
CA ASN A 24 4.08 -16.21 -0.90
C ASN A 24 4.72 -15.37 0.22
N SER A 25 5.04 -14.10 -0.06
CA SER A 25 5.57 -13.17 0.93
C SER A 25 4.52 -12.78 1.97
N ILE A 26 3.28 -12.52 1.55
CA ILE A 26 2.14 -12.31 2.46
C ILE A 26 1.93 -13.53 3.35
N PHE A 27 1.87 -14.74 2.77
CA PHE A 27 1.66 -15.96 3.56
C PHE A 27 2.80 -16.21 4.54
N LYS A 28 4.06 -15.99 4.13
CA LYS A 28 5.23 -16.10 5.04
C LYS A 28 5.15 -15.10 6.19
N ARG A 29 4.77 -13.84 5.92
CA ARG A 29 4.61 -12.79 6.96
C ARG A 29 3.52 -13.17 7.97
N ILE A 30 2.37 -13.64 7.50
CA ILE A 30 1.27 -14.03 8.39
C ILE A 30 1.65 -15.28 9.19
N ALA A 31 2.37 -16.24 8.58
CA ALA A 31 2.88 -17.42 9.26
C ALA A 31 3.98 -17.09 10.29
N SER A 32 4.81 -16.07 10.07
CA SER A 32 5.81 -15.63 11.06
C SER A 32 5.17 -14.96 12.27
N LYS A 33 3.98 -14.37 12.12
CA LYS A 33 3.15 -13.87 13.23
C LYS A 33 2.39 -14.99 13.98
N GLY A 34 2.53 -16.24 13.56
CA GLY A 34 1.84 -17.38 14.19
C GLY A 34 0.35 -17.45 13.91
N LEU A 35 -0.17 -16.70 12.92
CA LEU A 35 -1.60 -16.64 12.62
C LEU A 35 -2.08 -17.77 11.69
N ILE A 36 -1.15 -18.38 10.93
CA ILE A 36 -1.43 -19.49 10.02
C ILE A 36 -0.31 -20.52 10.00
N ILE A 37 -0.64 -21.72 9.51
CA ILE A 37 0.32 -22.72 9.06
C ILE A 37 0.35 -22.72 7.53
N ASN A 38 1.53 -22.43 6.95
CA ASN A 38 1.73 -22.45 5.49
C ASN A 38 2.93 -23.33 5.05
N ASP A 39 3.57 -24.01 6.01
CA ASP A 39 4.62 -25.00 5.76
C ASP A 39 4.24 -26.30 6.46
N GLY A 40 4.15 -27.40 5.69
CA GLY A 40 3.79 -28.72 6.19
C GLY A 40 4.80 -29.33 7.17
N ARG A 41 5.96 -28.71 7.37
CA ARG A 41 6.95 -29.11 8.38
C ARG A 41 6.60 -28.62 9.78
N ARG A 42 5.70 -27.65 9.93
CA ARG A 42 5.25 -27.19 11.25
C ARG A 42 4.18 -28.12 11.79
N SER A 43 4.29 -28.44 13.08
CA SER A 43 3.28 -29.21 13.80
C SER A 43 1.93 -28.49 13.78
N LYS A 44 0.85 -29.23 13.51
CA LYS A 44 -0.51 -28.71 13.64
C LYS A 44 -0.70 -28.18 15.06
N THR A 45 -1.10 -26.92 15.14
CA THR A 45 -1.44 -26.27 16.39
C THR A 45 -2.95 -26.04 16.36
N GLU A 46 -3.66 -26.53 17.37
CA GLU A 46 -5.10 -26.36 17.47
C GLU A 46 -5.48 -24.86 17.47
N GLY A 47 -6.54 -24.51 16.75
CA GLY A 47 -7.03 -23.13 16.65
C GLY A 47 -6.29 -22.23 15.64
N ILE A 48 -5.20 -22.69 15.02
CA ILE A 48 -4.50 -21.93 13.96
C ILE A 48 -5.00 -22.37 12.57
N LEU A 49 -5.24 -21.40 11.69
CA LEU A 49 -5.69 -21.65 10.34
C LEU A 49 -4.60 -22.35 9.50
N ASP A 50 -4.88 -23.57 9.05
CA ASP A 50 -3.96 -24.38 8.27
C ASP A 50 -4.21 -24.19 6.77
N LEU A 51 -3.29 -23.51 6.08
CA LEU A 51 -3.34 -23.29 4.64
C LEU A 51 -2.68 -24.41 3.83
N THR A 52 -2.01 -25.37 4.47
CA THR A 52 -1.32 -26.47 3.76
C THR A 52 -2.29 -27.43 3.07
N VAL A 53 -3.57 -27.40 3.46
CA VAL A 53 -4.65 -28.18 2.85
C VAL A 53 -5.02 -27.70 1.44
N PHE A 54 -4.69 -26.44 1.10
CA PHE A 54 -5.00 -25.85 -0.20
C PHE A 54 -3.80 -25.95 -1.15
N LYS A 55 -4.06 -26.39 -2.38
CA LYS A 55 -3.01 -26.58 -3.39
C LYS A 55 -2.67 -25.30 -4.14
N ASP A 56 -3.65 -24.44 -4.38
CA ASP A 56 -3.45 -23.19 -5.13
C ASP A 56 -3.50 -21.95 -4.23
N ASN A 57 -2.78 -20.91 -4.65
CA ASN A 57 -2.66 -19.66 -3.90
C ASN A 57 -3.99 -18.90 -3.81
N THR A 58 -4.88 -19.03 -4.80
CA THR A 58 -6.20 -18.38 -4.83
C THR A 58 -7.10 -18.90 -3.72
N GLN A 59 -7.15 -20.22 -3.52
CA GLN A 59 -7.87 -20.86 -2.42
C GLN A 59 -7.29 -20.46 -1.07
N LYS A 60 -5.96 -20.44 -0.93
CA LYS A 60 -5.28 -19.97 0.29
C LYS A 60 -5.66 -18.53 0.62
N LEU A 61 -5.60 -17.63 -0.36
CA LEU A 61 -5.93 -16.23 -0.20
C LEU A 61 -7.40 -16.05 0.17
N LYS A 62 -8.32 -16.72 -0.54
CA LYS A 62 -9.74 -16.70 -0.20
C LYS A 62 -9.97 -17.16 1.24
N CYS A 63 -9.38 -18.28 1.64
CA CYS A 63 -9.50 -18.80 3.00
C CYS A 63 -9.00 -17.80 4.05
N LEU A 64 -7.88 -17.13 3.82
CA LEU A 64 -7.39 -16.05 4.68
C LEU A 64 -8.40 -14.92 4.83
N PHE A 65 -8.95 -14.42 3.73
CA PHE A 65 -9.90 -13.31 3.74
C PHE A 65 -11.22 -13.67 4.43
N ASP A 66 -11.64 -14.93 4.32
CA ASP A 66 -12.89 -15.42 4.89
C ASP A 66 -12.77 -15.73 6.41
N ASN A 67 -11.56 -16.07 6.91
CA ASN A 67 -11.39 -16.61 8.27
C ASN A 67 -10.49 -15.77 9.19
N LEU A 68 -9.63 -14.90 8.66
CA LEU A 68 -8.68 -14.12 9.47
C LEU A 68 -9.08 -12.64 9.51
N ASN A 69 -9.63 -12.17 10.63
CA ASN A 69 -10.08 -10.78 10.77
C ASN A 69 -8.98 -9.75 10.51
N SER A 70 -7.74 -10.05 10.89
CA SER A 70 -6.58 -9.18 10.73
C SER A 70 -5.96 -9.20 9.33
N ILE A 71 -6.47 -10.00 8.39
CA ILE A 71 -5.89 -10.14 7.04
C ILE A 71 -5.75 -8.81 6.32
N VAL A 72 -6.76 -7.94 6.42
CA VAL A 72 -6.76 -6.62 5.78
C VAL A 72 -5.57 -5.80 6.28
N LYS A 73 -5.39 -5.72 7.60
CA LYS A 73 -4.31 -4.97 8.22
C LYS A 73 -2.95 -5.54 7.87
N ASN A 74 -2.82 -6.87 7.82
CA ASN A 74 -1.59 -7.52 7.37
C ASN A 74 -1.26 -7.19 5.91
N CYS A 75 -2.25 -7.12 5.02
CA CYS A 75 -2.06 -6.69 3.64
C CYS A 75 -1.71 -5.21 3.53
N GLU A 76 -2.38 -4.34 4.30
CA GLU A 76 -2.06 -2.91 4.35
C GLU A 76 -0.65 -2.65 4.86
N GLU A 77 -0.22 -3.39 5.87
CA GLU A 77 1.14 -3.32 6.41
C GLU A 77 2.16 -3.77 5.36
N PHE A 78 1.87 -4.89 4.67
CA PHE A 78 2.71 -5.44 3.63
C PHE A 78 2.98 -4.46 2.48
N GLU A 79 2.04 -3.58 2.17
CA GLU A 79 2.22 -2.56 1.14
C GLU A 79 3.32 -1.55 1.47
N TYR A 80 3.65 -1.31 2.74
CA TYR A 80 4.78 -0.43 3.11
C TYR A 80 6.14 -1.04 2.77
N ASP A 81 6.22 -2.38 2.77
CA ASP A 81 7.48 -3.13 2.72
C ASP A 81 7.74 -3.75 1.34
N ARG A 82 6.70 -3.96 0.52
CA ARG A 82 6.83 -4.64 -0.76
C ARG A 82 7.64 -3.82 -1.77
N GLY A 83 8.21 -4.53 -2.75
CA GLY A 83 8.82 -3.90 -3.92
C GLY A 83 7.76 -3.25 -4.82
N TYR A 84 8.14 -2.11 -5.42
CA TYR A 84 7.36 -1.37 -6.42
C TYR A 84 8.17 -1.26 -7.71
N ARG A 85 7.50 -1.33 -8.86
CA ARG A 85 8.18 -1.35 -10.17
C ARG A 85 8.68 0.01 -10.63
N TYR A 86 8.00 1.08 -10.23
CA TYR A 86 8.35 2.44 -10.60
C TYR A 86 8.65 3.26 -9.37
N SER A 87 9.64 4.15 -9.49
CA SER A 87 10.03 5.07 -8.44
C SER A 87 10.45 6.41 -9.06
N THR A 88 10.17 7.50 -8.36
CA THR A 88 10.65 8.84 -8.71
C THR A 88 11.23 9.48 -7.46
N LEU A 89 12.45 10.01 -7.58
CA LEU A 89 13.20 10.53 -6.46
C LEU A 89 13.32 12.06 -6.55
N TYR A 90 13.13 12.72 -5.42
CA TYR A 90 13.26 14.16 -5.24
C TYR A 90 14.14 14.46 -4.04
N LYS A 91 14.73 15.66 -4.02
CA LYS A 91 15.26 16.27 -2.81
C LYS A 91 14.20 17.19 -2.20
N TYR A 92 14.32 17.43 -0.90
CA TYR A 92 13.53 18.47 -0.26
C TYR A 92 14.38 19.28 0.72
N LYS A 93 14.08 20.56 0.87
CA LYS A 93 14.83 21.44 1.81
C LYS A 93 14.35 21.27 3.25
N GLN A 94 13.04 21.32 3.42
CA GLN A 94 12.36 21.31 4.71
C GLN A 94 10.98 20.66 4.61
N ILE A 95 10.49 20.16 5.75
CA ILE A 95 9.14 19.63 5.92
C ILE A 95 8.55 20.26 7.18
N ASN A 96 7.32 20.76 7.07
CA ASN A 96 6.62 21.33 8.22
C ASN A 96 6.01 20.19 9.05
N ARG A 97 6.64 19.86 10.19
CA ARG A 97 6.19 18.76 11.06
C ARG A 97 4.87 19.08 11.78
N ASP A 98 4.65 20.34 12.13
CA ASP A 98 3.42 20.77 12.79
C ASP A 98 2.19 20.56 11.88
N LYS A 99 2.38 20.68 10.56
CA LYS A 99 1.34 20.36 9.57
C LYS A 99 1.02 18.86 9.53
N LEU A 100 2.01 17.98 9.68
CA LEU A 100 1.77 16.53 9.74
C LEU A 100 0.83 16.20 10.91
N GLU A 101 1.16 16.70 12.10
CA GLU A 101 0.33 16.48 13.29
C GLU A 101 -1.07 17.08 13.13
N GLY A 102 -1.16 18.31 12.60
CA GLY A 102 -2.44 18.95 12.32
C GLY A 102 -3.31 18.17 11.31
N LEU A 103 -2.71 17.56 10.29
CA LEU A 103 -3.43 16.74 9.31
C LEU A 103 -3.98 15.44 9.92
N ILE A 104 -3.24 14.84 10.85
CA ILE A 104 -3.72 13.68 11.60
C ILE A 104 -4.90 14.08 12.49
N GLN A 105 -4.77 15.18 13.25
CA GLN A 105 -5.81 15.66 14.17
C GLN A 105 -7.11 16.03 13.45
N CYS A 106 -7.04 16.59 12.24
CA CYS A 106 -8.24 16.94 11.45
C CYS A 106 -8.74 15.82 10.53
N GLY A 107 -8.19 14.60 10.63
CA GLY A 107 -8.63 13.44 9.86
C GLY A 107 -8.28 13.48 8.37
N LYS A 108 -7.37 14.38 7.96
CA LYS A 108 -6.84 14.46 6.58
C LYS A 108 -5.66 13.53 6.33
N MET A 109 -5.18 12.86 7.37
CA MET A 109 -4.16 11.83 7.33
C MET A 109 -4.52 10.78 8.38
N ILE A 110 -4.29 9.51 8.04
CA ILE A 110 -4.74 8.39 8.86
C ILE A 110 -3.51 7.70 9.45
N PRO A 111 -3.32 7.66 10.79
CA PRO A 111 -2.20 6.91 11.35
C PRO A 111 -2.41 5.41 11.12
N PHE A 112 -1.38 4.72 10.64
CA PHE A 112 -1.39 3.27 10.53
C PHE A 112 -1.33 2.64 11.93
N THR A 113 -2.22 1.68 12.17
CA THR A 113 -2.27 0.84 13.38
C THR A 113 -2.28 -0.63 12.98
N GLU A 114 -1.63 -1.49 13.77
CA GLU A 114 -1.52 -2.93 13.45
C GLU A 114 -2.83 -3.69 13.70
N ASP A 115 -3.58 -3.30 14.74
CA ASP A 115 -4.64 -4.14 15.31
C ASP A 115 -6.08 -3.62 15.13
N ASP A 116 -6.31 -2.52 14.41
CA ASP A 116 -7.68 -2.00 14.28
C ASP A 116 -7.89 -1.07 13.08
N GLN A 117 -9.15 -0.67 12.87
CA GLN A 117 -9.56 0.51 12.12
C GLN A 117 -8.80 1.77 12.58
N PRO A 118 -8.71 2.79 11.71
CA PRO A 118 -9.27 2.85 10.35
C PRO A 118 -8.43 2.08 9.31
N ASN A 119 -9.08 1.39 8.38
CA ASN A 119 -8.46 0.93 7.14
C ASN A 119 -8.04 2.12 6.26
N ASP A 120 -7.25 1.86 5.22
CA ASP A 120 -6.94 2.90 4.23
C ASP A 120 -8.21 3.45 3.58
N MET A 121 -8.19 4.75 3.25
CA MET A 121 -9.29 5.37 2.54
C MET A 121 -9.14 5.14 1.03
N LEU A 122 -10.04 4.36 0.43
CA LEU A 122 -10.10 4.19 -1.03
C LEU A 122 -10.79 5.38 -1.67
N ILE A 123 -10.06 6.12 -2.50
CA ILE A 123 -10.53 7.35 -3.15
C ILE A 123 -10.01 7.44 -4.59
N THR A 124 -10.63 8.26 -5.44
CA THR A 124 -10.25 8.34 -6.86
C THR A 124 -9.17 9.38 -7.19
N HIS A 125 -8.62 10.06 -6.18
CA HIS A 125 -7.60 11.11 -6.33
C HIS A 125 -6.62 11.11 -5.13
N ILE A 126 -5.53 11.86 -5.21
CA ILE A 126 -4.53 11.93 -4.12
C ILE A 126 -5.07 12.76 -2.96
N ALA A 127 -5.46 12.08 -1.88
CA ALA A 127 -5.81 12.67 -0.59
C ALA A 127 -5.75 11.61 0.52
N TYR A 128 -5.95 12.01 1.77
CA TYR A 128 -6.12 11.13 2.94
C TYR A 128 -5.10 9.98 3.03
N PRO A 129 -3.78 10.23 2.95
CA PRO A 129 -2.80 9.16 3.03
C PRO A 129 -2.83 8.50 4.41
N THR A 130 -2.55 7.19 4.42
CA THR A 130 -2.24 6.48 5.66
C THR A 130 -0.76 6.65 5.98
N VAL A 131 -0.45 7.22 7.14
CA VAL A 131 0.91 7.53 7.58
C VAL A 131 1.48 6.43 8.48
N LYS A 132 2.73 6.04 8.22
CA LYS A 132 3.52 5.18 9.11
C LYS A 132 4.87 5.85 9.36
N TYR A 133 5.29 5.91 10.62
CA TYR A 133 6.61 6.38 11.00
C TYR A 133 7.51 5.16 11.26
N ASP A 134 8.74 5.20 10.74
CA ASP A 134 9.75 4.18 11.00
C ASP A 134 11.12 4.85 11.03
N ASN A 135 11.66 5.03 12.23
CA ASN A 135 12.95 5.65 12.49
C ASN A 135 13.10 7.02 11.77
N ASN A 136 13.98 7.07 10.77
CA ASN A 136 14.30 8.25 9.98
C ASN A 136 13.39 8.41 8.74
N LYS A 137 12.30 7.64 8.64
CA LYS A 137 11.38 7.67 7.49
C LYS A 137 9.95 7.97 7.91
N ILE A 138 9.28 8.73 7.05
CA ILE A 138 7.84 8.95 7.09
C ILE A 138 7.27 8.35 5.80
N TYR A 139 6.35 7.40 5.96
CA TYR A 139 5.66 6.77 4.84
C TYR A 139 4.27 7.37 4.72
N LEU A 140 3.91 7.84 3.51
CA LEU A 140 2.55 8.28 3.19
C LEU A 140 2.00 7.36 2.10
N LYS A 141 0.99 6.56 2.46
CA LYS A 141 0.39 5.58 1.56
C LYS A 141 -0.95 6.10 1.05
N PHE A 142 -1.00 6.48 -0.22
CA PHE A 142 -2.22 6.90 -0.90
C PHE A 142 -2.87 5.69 -1.56
N SER A 143 -4.14 5.44 -1.26
CA SER A 143 -4.88 4.26 -1.72
C SER A 143 -5.94 4.64 -2.74
N LEU A 144 -5.60 4.54 -4.03
CA LEU A 144 -6.51 4.91 -5.10
C LEU A 144 -7.49 3.79 -5.42
N GLU A 145 -8.77 4.10 -5.55
CA GLU A 145 -9.78 3.23 -6.12
C GLU A 145 -9.80 3.38 -7.65
N LEU A 146 -9.42 2.31 -8.36
CA LEU A 146 -9.49 2.24 -9.80
C LEU A 146 -10.73 1.45 -10.23
N ARG A 147 -11.47 2.04 -11.17
CA ARG A 147 -12.61 1.37 -11.84
C ARG A 147 -12.13 0.71 -13.11
N SER A 148 -12.65 -0.48 -13.38
CA SER A 148 -12.37 -1.17 -14.65
C SER A 148 -13.06 -0.48 -15.82
N LYS A 149 -12.47 -0.60 -17.00
CA LYS A 149 -13.10 -0.29 -18.29
C LYS A 149 -14.09 -1.37 -18.74
N LEU A 150 -13.98 -2.57 -18.18
CA LEU A 150 -14.87 -3.69 -18.47
C LEU A 150 -16.04 -3.65 -17.49
N GLU A 151 -17.26 -3.78 -18.02
CA GLU A 151 -18.46 -3.92 -17.19
C GLU A 151 -18.32 -5.17 -16.28
N ASP A 152 -18.94 -5.11 -15.10
CA ASP A 152 -18.96 -6.17 -14.07
C ASP A 152 -17.63 -6.55 -13.38
N GLN A 153 -16.52 -5.86 -13.67
CA GLN A 153 -15.28 -6.05 -12.92
C GLN A 153 -15.30 -5.27 -11.59
N ARG A 154 -14.81 -5.91 -10.53
CA ARG A 154 -14.66 -5.28 -9.21
C ARG A 154 -13.62 -4.15 -9.26
N ASN A 155 -13.82 -3.13 -8.44
CA ASN A 155 -12.83 -2.07 -8.27
C ASN A 155 -11.51 -2.63 -7.73
N LEU A 156 -10.42 -1.97 -8.07
CA LEU A 156 -9.06 -2.35 -7.73
C LEU A 156 -8.39 -1.24 -6.93
N LYS A 157 -7.66 -1.61 -5.88
CA LYS A 157 -6.85 -0.67 -5.11
C LYS A 157 -5.49 -0.49 -5.80
N HIS A 158 -5.12 0.75 -6.07
CA HIS A 158 -3.79 1.11 -6.54
C HIS A 158 -3.08 1.97 -5.50
N THR A 159 -2.02 1.40 -4.94
CA THR A 159 -1.26 2.02 -3.86
C THR A 159 -0.10 2.83 -4.42
N ILE A 160 -0.03 4.10 -4.02
CA ILE A 160 1.10 4.99 -4.26
C ILE A 160 1.76 5.24 -2.92
N LEU A 161 3.01 4.81 -2.76
CA LEU A 161 3.74 4.93 -1.52
C LEU A 161 4.77 6.04 -1.64
N THR A 162 4.66 7.06 -0.80
CA THR A 162 5.68 8.10 -0.67
C THR A 162 6.54 7.80 0.55
N VAL A 163 7.86 7.79 0.38
CA VAL A 163 8.83 7.60 1.46
C VAL A 163 9.65 8.88 1.59
N ILE A 164 9.48 9.57 2.71
CA ILE A 164 10.25 10.76 3.07
C ILE A 164 11.37 10.31 3.98
N ASN A 165 12.62 10.37 3.51
CA ASN A 165 13.80 10.05 4.31
C ASN A 165 14.40 11.33 4.89
N LEU A 166 14.39 11.40 6.22
CA LEU A 166 14.75 12.57 7.00
C LEU A 166 16.26 12.82 7.03
N ASP A 167 17.07 11.77 6.92
CA ASP A 167 18.53 11.89 7.05
C ASP A 167 19.16 12.42 5.76
N ASN A 168 18.77 11.85 4.62
CA ASN A 168 19.31 12.25 3.32
C ASN A 168 18.49 13.36 2.63
N LYS A 169 17.40 13.80 3.27
CA LYS A 169 16.45 14.78 2.75
C LYS A 169 15.93 14.45 1.35
N THR A 170 15.51 13.19 1.16
CA THR A 170 14.91 12.72 -0.09
C THR A 170 13.45 12.32 0.07
N ILE A 171 12.70 12.43 -1.03
CA ILE A 171 11.35 11.93 -1.16
C ILE A 171 11.34 10.96 -2.33
N GLU A 172 10.86 9.75 -2.07
CA GLU A 172 10.68 8.72 -3.08
C GLU A 172 9.20 8.44 -3.27
N VAL A 173 8.68 8.57 -4.50
CA VAL A 173 7.30 8.22 -4.85
C VAL A 173 7.31 6.91 -5.62
N ARG A 174 6.76 5.85 -5.01
CA ARG A 174 6.74 4.48 -5.51
C ARG A 174 5.36 4.09 -6.02
N GLN A 175 5.32 3.42 -7.17
CA GLN A 175 4.09 2.94 -7.81
C GLN A 175 4.34 1.59 -8.47
N ASP A 176 3.30 0.76 -8.53
CA ASP A 176 3.36 -0.53 -9.22
C ASP A 176 2.58 -0.47 -10.54
N ILE A 177 2.63 -1.52 -11.34
CA ILE A 177 1.85 -1.59 -12.57
C ILE A 177 0.35 -1.55 -12.27
N ILE A 178 -0.35 -0.66 -12.95
CA ILE A 178 -1.80 -0.65 -13.10
C ILE A 178 -2.14 -1.60 -14.25
N PRO A 179 -2.96 -2.65 -14.03
CA PRO A 179 -3.41 -3.52 -15.11
C PRO A 179 -4.16 -2.73 -16.20
N LEU A 180 -4.05 -3.17 -17.45
CA LEU A 180 -4.48 -2.40 -18.62
C LEU A 180 -5.97 -2.02 -18.57
N GLU A 181 -6.79 -2.94 -18.08
CA GLU A 181 -8.23 -2.78 -17.91
C GLU A 181 -8.62 -1.74 -16.84
N TYR A 182 -7.69 -1.35 -15.96
CA TYR A 182 -7.89 -0.26 -14.98
C TYR A 182 -7.14 1.02 -15.36
N LYS A 183 -6.30 0.99 -16.42
CA LYS A 183 -5.49 2.14 -16.83
C LYS A 183 -6.30 3.11 -17.70
N LEU A 184 -7.00 4.07 -17.09
CA LEU A 184 -7.85 5.04 -17.81
C LEU A 184 -7.07 6.04 -18.68
N ASN A 185 -5.81 6.34 -18.33
CA ASN A 185 -4.97 7.29 -19.06
C ASN A 185 -3.55 6.73 -19.21
N GLU A 186 -2.93 6.92 -20.38
CA GLU A 186 -1.55 6.53 -20.64
C GLU A 186 -0.55 7.20 -19.68
N LYS A 187 -0.84 8.46 -19.30
CA LYS A 187 -0.02 9.27 -18.39
C LYS A 187 -0.41 9.11 -16.91
N ALA A 188 -1.11 8.04 -16.53
CA ALA A 188 -1.56 7.82 -15.15
C ALA A 188 -0.41 7.93 -14.13
N TYR A 189 0.72 7.24 -14.35
CA TYR A 189 1.85 7.26 -13.42
C TYR A 189 2.45 8.66 -13.24
N VAL A 190 2.66 9.39 -14.34
CA VAL A 190 3.20 10.77 -14.32
C VAL A 190 2.22 11.70 -13.61
N SER A 191 0.92 11.54 -13.87
CA SER A 191 -0.13 12.34 -13.23
C SER A 191 -0.18 12.08 -11.72
N ASN A 192 -0.06 10.81 -11.31
CA ASN A 192 -0.01 10.41 -9.90
C ASN A 192 1.19 11.05 -9.19
N VAL A 193 2.40 11.01 -9.78
CA VAL A 193 3.59 11.65 -9.19
C VAL A 193 3.38 13.15 -9.04
N LYS A 194 2.85 13.84 -10.07
CA LYS A 194 2.57 15.28 -10.01
C LYS A 194 1.55 15.61 -8.93
N SER A 195 0.50 14.81 -8.80
CA SER A 195 -0.53 15.00 -7.78
C SER A 195 0.02 14.77 -6.37
N VAL A 196 0.88 13.77 -6.17
CA VAL A 196 1.59 13.55 -4.89
C VAL A 196 2.48 14.75 -4.57
N ARG A 197 3.28 15.22 -5.53
CA ARG A 197 4.13 16.41 -5.34
C ARG A 197 3.29 17.62 -4.93
N SER A 198 2.20 17.90 -5.65
CA SER A 198 1.30 19.01 -5.33
C SER A 198 0.67 18.85 -3.95
N TRP A 199 0.31 17.62 -3.56
CA TRP A 199 -0.21 17.35 -2.21
C TRP A 199 0.84 17.65 -1.13
N LEU A 200 2.10 17.22 -1.31
CA LEU A 200 3.20 17.49 -0.38
C LEU A 200 3.49 18.99 -0.27
N GLU A 201 3.55 19.71 -1.39
CA GLU A 201 3.80 21.15 -1.43
C GLU A 201 2.66 21.93 -0.75
N THR A 202 1.40 21.54 -0.97
CA THR A 202 0.24 22.29 -0.44
C THR A 202 -0.12 21.93 0.99
N GLN A 203 -0.04 20.65 1.37
CA GLN A 203 -0.49 20.19 2.69
C GLN A 203 0.64 20.21 3.72
N LEU A 204 1.88 19.93 3.31
CA LEU A 204 3.04 19.82 4.20
C LEU A 204 4.07 20.95 4.02
N GLU A 205 3.80 21.89 3.11
CA GLU A 205 4.70 23.00 2.78
C GLU A 205 6.12 22.52 2.43
N VAL A 206 6.19 21.34 1.81
CA VAL A 206 7.46 20.74 1.37
C VAL A 206 7.92 21.46 0.11
N HIS A 207 9.16 21.94 0.12
CA HIS A 207 9.80 22.45 -1.10
C HIS A 207 10.53 21.31 -1.81
N VAL A 208 9.90 20.78 -2.86
CA VAL A 208 10.40 19.65 -3.66
C VAL A 208 11.31 20.15 -4.78
N GLU A 209 12.51 19.58 -4.85
CA GLU A 209 13.50 19.85 -5.89
C GLU A 209 13.78 18.59 -6.71
N GLU A 210 13.88 18.75 -8.03
CA GLU A 210 14.26 17.66 -8.92
C GLU A 210 15.71 17.27 -8.68
N ILE A 211 15.98 15.96 -8.75
CA ILE A 211 17.34 15.45 -8.69
C ILE A 211 17.87 15.36 -10.12
N ASP A 212 18.88 16.17 -10.40
CA ASP A 212 19.71 15.97 -11.58
C ASP A 212 20.67 14.80 -11.32
N LEU A 213 20.33 13.64 -11.88
CA LEU A 213 21.21 12.48 -11.89
C LEU A 213 22.19 12.66 -13.05
N GLN A 214 23.32 13.29 -12.75
CA GLN A 214 24.42 13.38 -13.72
C GLN A 214 24.87 11.96 -14.12
N ALA A 215 25.02 11.74 -15.43
CA ALA A 215 25.59 10.51 -15.93
C ALA A 215 27.04 10.39 -15.46
N ILE A 216 27.40 9.23 -14.91
CA ILE A 216 28.80 8.91 -14.64
C ILE A 216 29.45 8.62 -16.00
N THR A 217 30.28 9.54 -16.48
CA THR A 217 31.13 9.38 -17.67
C THR A 217 32.44 8.70 -17.33
#